data_AF-A0A4C1VTA2-F1
#
_entry.id   AF-A0A4C1VTA2-F1
#
_cell.length_a   1.000
_cell.length_b   1.000
_cell.length_c   1.000
_cell.angle_alpha   90.00
_cell.angle_beta   90.00
_cell.angle_gamma   90.00
#
_symmetry.space_group_name_H-M   'P 1'
#
loop_
_entity.id
_entity.type
_entity.pdbx_description
1 polymer ?
#
loop_
_entity_poly.entity_id
_entity_poly.type
_entity_poly.pdbx_seq_one_letter_code
_entity_poly.pdbx_strand_id
1 'polypeptide(L)'
;MIYASRVFAHALIDRLYDLQIVQNKFCRRAADAPRYVKNSVLHRDLELSTISKYIKDASERFFDVASNHPNPLLVLAVSYEPPPPYHFCKRPWNVLLDPPDDLTVEVEKLIELNKMTTD
;
A
#
# COMPACT_ATOMS: atom_id res chain seq x y z
N MET A 1 2.19 3.66 -19.00
CA MET A 1 2.43 3.52 -17.53
C MET A 1 1.34 2.75 -16.76
N ILE A 2 0.20 2.34 -17.34
CA ILE A 2 -0.84 1.54 -16.65
C ILE A 2 -0.39 0.11 -16.31
N TYR A 3 0.57 -0.44 -17.07
CA TYR A 3 1.10 -1.77 -16.79
C TYR A 3 1.71 -1.88 -15.38
N ALA A 4 2.46 -0.85 -14.96
CA ALA A 4 3.12 -0.85 -13.65
C ALA A 4 2.14 -0.64 -12.49
N SER A 5 1.12 0.22 -12.62
CA SER A 5 0.12 0.43 -11.55
C SER A 5 -0.67 -0.85 -11.26
N ARG A 6 -0.98 -1.63 -12.31
CA ARG A 6 -1.62 -2.93 -12.15
C ARG A 6 -0.69 -3.93 -11.44
N VAL A 7 0.60 -3.96 -11.76
CA VAL A 7 1.58 -4.80 -11.05
C VAL A 7 1.63 -4.49 -9.54
N PHE A 8 1.52 -3.23 -9.14
CA PHE A 8 1.50 -2.85 -7.71
C PHE A 8 0.23 -3.31 -6.98
N ALA A 9 -0.93 -3.26 -7.64
CA ALA A 9 -2.18 -3.79 -7.10
C ALA A 9 -2.17 -5.34 -6.94
N HIS A 10 -1.15 -6.02 -7.49
CA HIS A 10 -1.03 -7.47 -7.52
C HIS A 10 0.18 -8.02 -6.77
N ALA A 11 0.84 -7.20 -5.96
CA ALA A 11 1.85 -7.71 -5.06
C ALA A 11 1.17 -8.75 -4.15
N LEU A 12 1.52 -10.03 -4.32
CA LEU A 12 1.09 -11.09 -3.43
C LEU A 12 1.36 -10.66 -1.99
N ILE A 13 0.40 -10.84 -1.09
CA ILE A 13 0.46 -10.42 0.32
C ILE A 13 1.78 -10.85 0.95
N ASP A 14 2.26 -12.06 0.63
CA ASP A 14 3.55 -12.59 1.08
C ASP A 14 4.74 -11.70 0.70
N ARG A 15 4.76 -11.15 -0.52
CA ARG A 15 5.83 -10.24 -0.98
C ARG A 15 5.72 -8.86 -0.34
N LEU A 16 4.51 -8.40 -0.05
CA LEU A 16 4.30 -7.15 0.68
C LEU A 16 4.81 -7.28 2.11
N TYR A 17 4.58 -8.43 2.75
CA TYR A 17 5.11 -8.75 4.06
C TYR A 17 6.64 -8.77 4.08
N ASP A 18 7.26 -9.41 3.08
CA ASP A 18 8.72 -9.41 2.93
C ASP A 18 9.28 -7.99 2.74
N LEU A 19 8.62 -7.18 1.92
CA LEU A 19 9.02 -5.79 1.70
C LEU A 19 8.88 -4.98 3.00
N GLN A 20 7.82 -5.23 3.78
CA GLN A 20 7.61 -4.61 5.09
C GLN A 20 8.72 -4.98 6.08
N ILE A 21 9.19 -6.23 6.07
CA ILE A 21 10.36 -6.65 6.86
C ILE A 21 11.60 -5.87 6.46
N VAL A 22 11.83 -5.67 5.16
CA VAL A 22 12.97 -4.89 4.66
C VAL A 22 12.88 -3.44 5.13
N GLN A 23 11.72 -2.79 5.02
CA GLN A 23 11.52 -1.43 5.52
C GLN A 23 11.74 -1.35 7.03
N ASN A 24 11.19 -2.27 7.82
CA ASN A 24 11.37 -2.30 9.26
C ASN A 24 12.85 -2.45 9.68
N LYS A 25 13.64 -3.24 8.91
CA LYS A 25 15.10 -3.34 9.11
C LYS A 25 15.82 -2.05 8.73
N PHE A 26 15.41 -1.42 7.63
CA PHE A 26 15.97 -0.16 7.17
C PHE A 26 15.75 0.96 8.19
N CYS A 27 14.49 1.20 8.62
CA CYS A 27 14.16 2.22 9.61
C CYS A 27 14.95 2.03 10.92
N ARG A 28 15.06 0.78 11.39
CA ARG A 28 15.82 0.48 12.61
C ARG A 28 17.31 0.77 12.49
N ARG A 29 17.91 0.48 11.32
CA ARG A 29 19.32 0.81 11.06
C ARG A 29 19.54 2.31 10.90
N ALA A 30 18.62 3.00 10.24
CA ALA A 30 18.69 4.45 10.03
C ALA A 30 18.60 5.23 11.35
N ALA A 31 17.75 4.79 12.27
CA ALA A 31 17.58 5.39 13.60
C ALA A 31 18.56 4.84 14.65
N ASP A 32 19.45 3.91 14.29
CA ASP A 32 20.32 3.14 15.20
C ASP A 32 19.57 2.63 16.46
N ALA A 33 18.35 2.13 16.25
CA ALA A 33 17.41 1.89 17.34
C ALA A 33 17.59 0.50 17.98
N PRO A 34 17.55 0.40 19.33
CA PRO A 34 17.57 -0.87 20.04
C PRO A 34 16.41 -1.82 19.66
N ARG A 35 16.61 -3.13 19.82
CA ARG A 35 15.62 -4.16 19.43
C ARG A 35 14.26 -4.03 20.14
N TYR A 36 14.23 -3.48 21.36
CA TYR A 36 13.00 -3.30 22.14
C TYR A 36 12.15 -2.11 21.68
N VAL A 37 12.67 -1.24 20.79
CA VAL A 37 11.89 -0.14 20.21
C VAL A 37 10.90 -0.71 19.20
N LYS A 38 9.62 -0.39 19.42
CA LYS A 38 8.52 -0.82 18.54
C LYS A 38 8.64 -0.19 17.16
N ASN A 39 8.31 -0.96 16.12
CA ASN A 39 8.32 -0.45 14.74
C ASN A 39 7.33 0.71 14.55
N SER A 40 6.16 0.67 15.20
CA SER A 40 5.13 1.72 15.10
C SER A 40 5.64 3.09 15.57
N VAL A 41 6.51 3.12 16.60
CA VAL A 41 7.18 4.34 17.06
C VAL A 41 8.18 4.83 16.02
N LEU A 42 9.00 3.94 15.45
CA LEU A 42 9.98 4.32 14.42
C LEU A 42 9.31 4.87 13.16
N HIS A 43 8.19 4.28 12.73
CA HIS A 43 7.41 4.78 11.59
C HIS A 43 6.82 6.16 11.87
N ARG A 44 6.32 6.39 13.10
CA ARG A 44 5.86 7.71 13.52
C ARG A 44 6.98 8.74 13.54
N ASP A 45 8.09 8.44 14.21
CA ASP A 45 9.18 9.39 14.43
C ASP A 45 9.89 9.77 13.12
N LEU A 46 9.93 8.84 12.16
CA LEU A 46 10.46 9.07 10.82
C LEU A 46 9.40 9.60 9.82
N GLU A 47 8.15 9.78 10.26
CA GLU A 47 7.01 10.17 9.42
C GLU A 47 6.82 9.26 8.18
N LEU A 48 7.14 7.96 8.33
CA LEU A 48 7.06 6.97 7.27
C LEU A 48 5.74 6.19 7.32
N SER A 49 5.12 6.03 6.16
CA SER A 49 4.00 5.11 6.00
C SER A 49 4.48 3.67 5.79
N THR A 50 3.69 2.72 6.28
CA THR A 50 3.84 1.29 5.99
C THR A 50 3.76 1.05 4.47
N ILE A 51 4.52 0.09 3.95
CA ILE A 51 4.53 -0.22 2.50
C ILE A 51 3.14 -0.59 1.98
N SER A 52 2.36 -1.34 2.76
CA SER A 52 0.98 -1.69 2.42
C SER A 52 0.13 -0.46 2.14
N LYS A 53 0.18 0.51 3.06
CA LYS A 53 -0.51 1.80 2.94
C LYS A 53 0.01 2.60 1.75
N TYR A 54 1.32 2.73 1.63
CA TYR A 54 1.93 3.46 0.50
C TYR A 54 1.52 2.89 -0.86
N ILE A 55 1.54 1.56 -1.01
CA ILE A 55 1.15 0.90 -2.26
C ILE A 55 -0.33 1.09 -2.55
N LYS A 56 -1.19 1.01 -1.52
CA LYS A 56 -2.61 1.28 -1.65
C LYS A 56 -2.87 2.72 -2.11
N ASP A 57 -2.34 3.70 -1.39
CA ASP A 57 -2.50 5.12 -1.70
C ASP A 57 -1.93 5.46 -3.10
N ALA A 58 -0.77 4.89 -3.45
CA ALA A 58 -0.18 5.06 -4.77
C ALA A 58 -1.07 4.45 -5.85
N SER A 59 -1.62 3.25 -5.61
CA SER A 59 -2.52 2.58 -6.55
C SER A 59 -3.80 3.40 -6.79
N GLU A 60 -4.41 3.93 -5.74
CA GLU A 60 -5.59 4.79 -5.81
C GLU A 60 -5.29 6.04 -6.65
N ARG A 61 -4.19 6.75 -6.36
CA ARG A 61 -3.75 7.91 -7.16
C ARG A 61 -3.54 7.56 -8.64
N PHE A 62 -2.99 6.38 -8.94
CA PHE A 62 -2.83 5.94 -10.33
C PHE A 62 -4.19 5.68 -11.01
N PHE A 63 -5.16 5.10 -10.29
CA PHE A 63 -6.50 4.88 -10.81
C PHE A 63 -7.28 6.19 -11.00
N ASP A 64 -7.15 7.14 -10.09
CA ASP A 64 -7.76 8.47 -10.20
C ASP A 64 -7.23 9.23 -11.42
N VAL A 65 -5.90 9.20 -11.63
CA VAL A 65 -5.27 9.82 -12.80
C VAL A 65 -5.72 9.14 -14.09
N ALA A 66 -5.84 7.81 -14.10
CA ALA A 66 -6.30 7.07 -15.27
C ALA A 66 -7.78 7.36 -15.58
N SER A 67 -8.62 7.52 -14.55
CA SER A 67 -10.05 7.83 -14.69
C SER A 67 -10.30 9.22 -15.26
N ASN A 68 -9.45 10.19 -14.90
CA ASN A 68 -9.55 11.58 -15.38
C ASN A 68 -8.77 11.85 -16.68
N HIS A 69 -8.25 10.81 -17.35
CA HIS A 69 -7.41 11.00 -18.53
C HIS A 69 -8.24 11.36 -19.78
N PRO A 70 -7.79 12.30 -20.63
CA PRO A 70 -8.50 12.66 -21.87
C PRO A 70 -8.57 11.53 -22.93
N ASN A 71 -7.92 10.38 -22.67
CA ASN A 71 -7.85 9.28 -23.63
C ASN A 71 -8.87 8.22 -23.22
N PRO A 72 -9.93 7.97 -24.01
CA PRO A 72 -10.98 7.03 -23.66
C PRO A 72 -10.46 5.59 -23.46
N LEU A 73 -9.37 5.21 -24.13
CA LEU A 73 -8.78 3.86 -23.98
C LEU A 73 -8.20 3.63 -22.57
N LEU A 74 -7.69 4.69 -21.92
CA LEU A 74 -7.12 4.59 -20.58
C LEU A 74 -8.22 4.55 -19.51
N VAL A 75 -9.30 5.32 -19.74
CA VAL A 75 -10.50 5.28 -18.88
C VAL A 75 -11.16 3.91 -18.93
N LEU A 76 -11.33 3.33 -20.12
CA LEU A 76 -11.88 1.97 -20.30
C LEU A 76 -11.03 0.88 -19.64
N ALA A 77 -9.73 1.12 -19.47
CA ALA A 77 -8.84 0.17 -18.78
C ALA A 77 -9.09 0.13 -17.26
N VAL A 78 -9.61 1.21 -16.67
CA VAL A 78 -9.97 1.28 -15.25
C VAL A 78 -11.22 0.43 -14.97
N SER A 79 -12.22 0.48 -15.84
CA SER A 79 -13.49 -0.24 -15.71
C SER A 79 -13.44 -1.70 -16.21
N TYR A 80 -12.25 -2.25 -16.44
CA TYR A 80 -12.12 -3.61 -16.96
C TYR A 80 -12.45 -4.65 -15.87
N GLU A 81 -13.55 -5.37 -16.06
CA GLU A 81 -13.90 -6.55 -15.29
C GLU A 81 -13.27 -7.80 -15.93
N PRO A 82 -12.46 -8.58 -15.19
CA PRO A 82 -11.89 -9.80 -15.73
C PRO A 82 -12.99 -10.84 -15.98
N PRO A 83 -12.95 -11.57 -17.12
CA PRO A 83 -13.93 -12.62 -17.40
C PRO A 83 -13.84 -13.73 -16.33
N PRO A 84 -14.97 -14.40 -16.01
CA PRO A 84 -15.01 -15.46 -15.02
C PRO A 84 -13.98 -16.56 -15.36
N PRO A 85 -13.38 -17.20 -14.35
CA PRO A 85 -12.20 -18.04 -14.50
C PRO A 85 -12.54 -19.42 -15.10
N TYR A 86 -12.99 -19.44 -16.35
CA TYR A 86 -13.05 -20.64 -17.19
C TYR A 86 -11.81 -20.62 -18.10
N HIS A 87 -10.74 -21.27 -17.64
CA HIS A 87 -9.62 -21.76 -18.46
C HIS A 87 -8.59 -20.80 -19.06
N PHE A 88 -8.68 -19.47 -18.89
CA PHE A 88 -7.63 -18.56 -19.42
C PHE A 88 -6.85 -17.83 -18.34
N CYS A 89 -5.57 -17.61 -18.65
CA CYS A 89 -4.52 -17.01 -17.82
C CYS A 89 -5.08 -15.95 -16.87
N LYS A 90 -4.91 -16.19 -15.57
CA LYS A 90 -5.32 -15.30 -14.47
C LYS A 90 -4.83 -13.88 -14.77
N ARG A 91 -5.70 -13.06 -15.36
CA ARG A 91 -5.49 -11.62 -15.36
C ARG A 91 -5.65 -11.20 -13.90
N PRO A 92 -4.61 -10.65 -13.28
CA PRO A 92 -4.64 -10.53 -11.84
C PRO A 92 -5.72 -9.51 -11.42
N TRP A 93 -6.35 -9.81 -10.29
CA TRP A 93 -7.56 -9.16 -9.77
C TRP A 93 -7.22 -7.79 -9.19
N ASN A 94 -8.02 -6.80 -9.55
CA ASN A 94 -7.84 -5.41 -9.17
C ASN A 94 -8.24 -5.21 -7.70
N VAL A 95 -7.50 -4.30 -7.04
CA VAL A 95 -7.69 -3.77 -5.69
C VAL A 95 -7.16 -4.68 -4.57
N LEU A 96 -6.19 -4.15 -3.81
CA LEU A 96 -5.77 -4.68 -2.52
C LEU A 96 -6.92 -4.46 -1.53
N LEU A 97 -7.91 -5.36 -1.57
CA LEU A 97 -9.11 -5.34 -0.71
C LEU A 97 -8.85 -5.95 0.67
N ASP A 98 -7.62 -6.36 0.94
CA ASP A 98 -7.27 -6.99 2.19
C ASP A 98 -7.33 -5.99 3.36
N PRO A 99 -7.72 -6.46 4.56
CA PRO A 99 -7.71 -5.64 5.74
C PRO A 99 -6.29 -5.13 6.03
N PRO A 100 -6.15 -3.92 6.61
CA PRO A 100 -4.86 -3.35 6.95
C PRO A 100 -4.10 -4.25 7.94
N ASP A 101 -2.78 -4.35 7.76
CA ASP A 101 -1.88 -5.06 8.68
C ASP A 101 -1.92 -4.41 10.08
N ASP A 102 -1.73 -5.21 11.12
CA ASP A 102 -1.72 -4.83 12.53
C ASP A 102 -0.80 -3.63 12.80
N LEU A 103 0.39 -3.61 12.18
CA LEU A 103 1.31 -2.48 12.27
C LEU A 103 0.71 -1.19 11.69
N THR A 104 -0.05 -1.29 10.60
CA THR A 104 -0.70 -0.14 9.96
C THR A 104 -1.79 0.42 10.86
N VAL A 105 -2.60 -0.48 11.45
CA VAL A 105 -3.65 -0.12 12.42
C VAL A 105 -3.05 0.58 13.65
N GLU A 106 -1.93 0.06 14.18
CA GLU A 106 -1.23 0.71 15.30
C GLU A 106 -0.73 2.12 14.94
N VAL A 107 -0.10 2.29 13.78
CA VAL A 107 0.44 3.58 13.33
C VAL A 107 -0.68 4.59 13.14
N GLU A 108 -1.79 4.21 12.53
CA GLU A 108 -2.96 5.07 12.34
C GLU A 108 -3.58 5.50 13.67
N LYS A 109 -3.74 4.55 14.60
CA LYS A 109 -4.24 4.84 15.95
C LYS A 109 -3.33 5.80 16.71
N LEU A 110 -2.01 5.67 16.57
CA LEU A 110 -1.05 6.60 17.19
C LEU A 110 -1.15 8.01 16.57
N ILE A 111 -1.35 8.11 15.27
CA ILE A 111 -1.56 9.39 14.57
C ILE A 111 -2.84 10.05 15.06
N GLU A 112 -3.95 9.29 15.16
CA GLU A 112 -5.23 9.79 15.66
C GLU A 112 -5.14 10.29 17.10
N LEU A 113 -4.49 9.53 17.99
CA LEU A 113 -4.28 9.94 19.39
C LEU A 113 -3.52 11.27 19.51
N ASN A 114 -2.55 11.54 18.64
CA ASN A 114 -1.83 12.82 18.67
C ASN A 114 -2.69 13.99 18.21
N LYS A 115 -3.61 13.77 17.25
CA LYS A 115 -4.53 14.83 16.81
C LYS A 115 -5.46 15.25 17.95
N MET A 116 -5.98 14.28 18.71
CA MET A 116 -6.87 14.53 19.86
C MET A 116 -6.20 15.22 21.04
N THR A 117 -4.88 15.18 21.17
CA THR A 117 -4.15 15.86 22.25
C THR A 117 -3.66 17.26 21.87
N THR A 118 -3.75 17.63 20.59
CA THR A 118 -3.39 18.96 20.07
C THR A 118 -4.58 19.88 19.81
N ASP A 119 -5.81 19.37 19.93
CA ASP A 119 -7.07 20.14 19.92
C ASP A 119 -7.48 20.52 21.36
#